data_AF-A0A7K4SB59-F1
#
_entry.id   AF-A0A7K4SB59-F1
#
_cell.length_a   1.000
_cell.length_b   1.000
_cell.length_c   1.000
_cell.angle_alpha   90.00
_cell.angle_beta   90.00
_cell.angle_gamma   90.00
#
_symmetry.space_group_name_H-M   'P 1'
#
loop_
_entity.id
_entity.type
_entity.pdbx_description
1 polymer ?
#
loop_
_entity_poly.entity_id
_entity_poly.type
_entity_poly.pdbx_seq_one_letter_code
_entity_poly.pdbx_strand_id
1 'polypeptide(L)'
;VAGLGNYGLWGSRHSVGMAVLDRLARQLAAAGSWRADGRCCADVALAAVRGLPLVLLKPRRLMNLNGLSVASAAQIYNLRPADIYLVHDDLDKALGKVAVKLGGSARGHNGVRSCISALQSNVSGPQCKGISPA
;
A
#
# COMPACT_ATOMS: atom_id res chain seq x y z
N VAL A 1 -0.12 -6.21 -0.93
CA VAL A 1 0.43 -5.23 0.04
C VAL A 1 0.81 -3.98 -0.73
N ALA A 2 0.21 -2.84 -0.39
CA ALA A 2 0.46 -1.56 -1.03
C ALA A 2 1.22 -0.62 -0.09
N GLY A 3 2.33 -0.05 -0.53
CA GLY A 3 3.11 0.93 0.19
C GLY A 3 2.72 2.33 -0.27
N LEU A 4 2.03 3.08 0.58
CA LEU A 4 1.60 4.43 0.26
C LEU A 4 2.80 5.38 0.29
N GLY A 5 2.76 6.37 -0.60
CA GLY A 5 3.82 7.35 -0.76
C GLY A 5 3.54 8.35 -1.87
N ASN A 6 4.40 9.37 -1.97
CA ASN A 6 4.44 10.28 -3.10
C ASN A 6 5.56 9.83 -4.04
N TYR A 7 5.19 9.39 -5.25
CA TYR A 7 6.18 9.02 -6.25
C TYR A 7 7.06 10.22 -6.61
N GLY A 8 8.39 10.04 -6.63
CA GLY A 8 9.35 11.10 -6.88
C GLY A 8 9.72 11.96 -5.67
N LEU A 9 9.00 11.82 -4.54
CA LEU A 9 9.31 12.55 -3.29
C LEU A 9 9.95 11.61 -2.25
N TRP A 10 11.17 11.16 -2.57
CA TRP A 10 11.93 10.21 -1.77
C TRP A 10 12.43 10.84 -0.45
N GLY A 11 12.51 10.05 0.61
CA GLY A 11 13.06 10.51 1.91
C GLY A 11 12.09 11.30 2.80
N SER A 12 10.88 11.59 2.34
CA SER A 12 9.83 12.15 3.21
C SER A 12 9.19 11.07 4.10
N ARG A 13 8.66 11.46 5.27
CA ARG A 13 7.88 10.58 6.16
C ARG A 13 6.74 9.90 5.39
N HIS A 14 6.09 10.64 4.50
CA HIS A 14 4.99 10.14 3.67
C HIS A 14 5.40 9.04 2.70
N SER A 15 6.68 8.88 2.37
CA SER A 15 7.18 7.83 1.47
C SER A 15 7.68 6.58 2.21
N VAL A 16 7.51 6.50 3.54
CA VAL A 16 7.97 5.36 4.35
C VAL A 16 7.32 4.05 3.91
N GLY A 17 6.05 4.06 3.48
CA GLY A 17 5.35 2.86 3.03
C GLY A 17 6.02 2.22 1.81
N MET A 18 6.51 3.04 0.89
CA MET A 18 7.28 2.58 -0.28
C MET A 18 8.65 2.00 0.13
N ALA A 19 9.35 2.67 1.04
CA ALA A 19 10.65 2.18 1.53
C ALA A 19 10.54 0.84 2.28
N VAL A 20 9.46 0.67 3.05
CA VAL A 20 9.15 -0.61 3.72
C VAL A 20 8.90 -1.71 2.68
N LEU A 21 8.21 -1.42 1.58
CA LEU A 21 8.04 -2.39 0.51
C LEU A 21 9.34 -2.76 -0.18
N ASP A 22 10.28 -1.82 -0.36
CA ASP A 22 11.60 -2.15 -0.90
C ASP A 22 12.37 -3.09 0.03
N ARG A 23 12.27 -2.89 1.35
CA ARG A 23 12.88 -3.78 2.34
C ARG A 23 12.21 -5.16 2.33
N LEU A 24 10.89 -5.21 2.26
CA LEU A 24 10.10 -6.44 2.22
C LEU A 24 10.40 -7.24 0.95
N ALA A 25 10.45 -6.59 -0.22
CA ALA A 25 10.81 -7.22 -1.48
C ALA A 25 12.19 -7.87 -1.42
N ARG A 26 13.18 -7.23 -0.79
CA ARG A 26 14.50 -7.84 -0.55
C ARG A 26 14.43 -9.09 0.33
N GLN A 27 13.65 -9.06 1.41
CA GLN A 27 13.48 -10.22 2.29
C GLN A 27 12.79 -11.39 1.60
N LEU A 28 11.92 -11.11 0.63
CA LEU A 28 11.20 -12.10 -0.15
C LEU A 28 11.92 -12.52 -1.44
N ALA A 29 13.19 -12.14 -1.61
CA ALA A 29 13.96 -12.37 -2.85
C ALA A 29 13.26 -11.87 -4.13
N ALA A 30 12.42 -10.84 -3.99
CA ALA A 30 11.60 -10.25 -5.06
C ALA A 30 12.07 -8.84 -5.47
N ALA A 31 13.19 -8.34 -4.94
CA ALA A 31 13.66 -6.98 -5.22
C ALA A 31 13.97 -6.74 -6.71
N GLY A 32 14.37 -7.77 -7.46
CA GLY A 32 14.59 -7.68 -8.90
C GLY A 32 13.32 -7.79 -9.75
N SER A 33 12.14 -8.03 -9.15
CA SER A 33 10.90 -8.27 -9.89
C SER A 33 10.01 -7.02 -10.03
N TRP A 34 10.45 -5.88 -9.50
CA TRP A 34 9.75 -4.60 -9.68
C TRP A 34 9.64 -4.24 -11.15
N ARG A 35 8.41 -4.05 -11.62
CA ARG A 35 8.10 -3.57 -12.96
C ARG A 35 7.06 -2.46 -12.88
N ALA A 36 7.20 -1.46 -13.74
CA ALA A 36 6.14 -0.47 -13.93
C ALA A 36 4.95 -1.13 -14.63
N ASP A 37 3.76 -1.04 -14.04
CA ASP A 37 2.51 -1.48 -14.63
C ASP A 37 1.61 -0.27 -14.89
N GLY A 38 1.49 0.10 -16.17
CA GLY A 38 0.70 1.25 -16.61
C GLY A 38 -0.79 1.11 -16.30
N ARG A 39 -1.32 -0.12 -16.21
CA ARG A 39 -2.75 -0.40 -16.00
C ARG A 39 -3.23 0.05 -14.63
N CYS A 40 -2.36 0.00 -13.63
CA CYS A 40 -2.61 0.52 -12.29
C CYS A 40 -1.74 1.73 -11.94
N CYS A 41 -0.94 2.25 -12.88
CA CYS A 41 0.01 3.33 -12.68
C CYS A 41 0.85 3.13 -11.40
N ALA A 42 1.50 1.97 -11.29
CA ALA A 42 2.27 1.59 -10.10
C ALA A 42 3.51 0.77 -10.46
N ASP A 43 4.52 0.77 -9.59
CA ASP A 43 5.52 -0.28 -9.60
C ASP A 43 4.95 -1.50 -8.87
N VAL A 44 5.07 -2.68 -9.47
CA VAL A 44 4.56 -3.94 -8.96
C VAL A 44 5.67 -4.98 -8.91
N ALA A 45 5.77 -5.70 -7.80
CA ALA A 45 6.61 -6.89 -7.65
C ALA A 45 5.75 -8.07 -7.21
N LEU A 46 6.02 -9.24 -7.80
CA LEU A 46 5.39 -10.49 -7.39
C LEU A 46 6.35 -11.25 -6.49
N ALA A 47 5.82 -11.79 -5.40
CA ALA A 47 6.53 -12.60 -4.43
C ALA A 47 5.64 -13.76 -3.97
N ALA A 48 6.19 -14.65 -3.16
CA ALA A 48 5.43 -15.66 -2.45
C ALA A 48 5.84 -15.70 -0.98
N VAL A 49 4.86 -15.91 -0.10
CA VAL A 49 5.10 -16.10 1.34
C VAL A 49 4.41 -17.39 1.75
N ARG A 50 5.19 -18.38 2.20
CA ARG A 50 4.66 -19.70 2.62
C ARG A 50 3.75 -20.34 1.55
N GLY A 51 4.12 -20.22 0.27
CA GLY A 51 3.36 -20.74 -0.86
C GLY A 51 2.17 -19.88 -1.30
N LEU A 52 1.83 -18.80 -0.60
CA LEU A 52 0.77 -17.88 -1.01
C LEU A 52 1.31 -16.78 -1.93
N PRO A 53 0.66 -16.51 -3.08
CA PRO A 53 1.06 -15.42 -3.98
C PRO A 53 0.87 -14.07 -3.28
N LEU A 54 1.87 -13.20 -3.43
CA LEU A 54 1.89 -11.88 -2.85
C LEU A 54 2.18 -10.84 -3.93
N VAL A 55 1.30 -9.84 -4.03
CA VAL A 55 1.53 -8.66 -4.87
C VAL A 55 2.02 -7.52 -3.98
N LEU A 56 3.20 -6.99 -4.29
CA LEU A 56 3.72 -5.75 -3.71
C LEU A 56 3.45 -4.60 -4.68
N LEU A 57 2.96 -3.47 -4.18
CA LEU A 57 2.53 -2.35 -5.02
C LEU A 57 2.99 -1.01 -4.45
N LYS A 58 3.68 -0.21 -5.27
CA LYS A 58 4.05 1.19 -4.97
C LYS A 58 3.38 2.10 -6.01
N PRO A 59 2.35 2.87 -5.64
CA PRO A 59 1.68 3.77 -6.59
C PRO A 59 2.67 4.77 -7.21
N ARG A 60 2.57 5.00 -8.52
CA ARG A 60 3.29 6.07 -9.21
C ARG A 60 2.43 7.34 -9.31
N ARG A 61 1.87 7.75 -8.18
CA ARG A 61 0.92 8.87 -8.07
C ARG A 61 1.21 9.73 -6.85
N LEU A 62 0.54 10.88 -6.78
CA LEU A 62 0.46 11.69 -5.57
C LEU A 62 -0.35 10.96 -4.50
N MET A 63 -0.05 11.26 -3.23
CA MET A 63 -0.58 10.58 -2.05
C MET A 63 -2.10 10.49 -2.05
N ASN A 64 -2.79 11.59 -2.39
CA ASN A 64 -4.25 11.68 -2.46
C ASN A 64 -4.89 10.87 -3.60
N LEU A 65 -4.08 10.35 -4.53
CA LEU A 65 -4.51 9.53 -5.68
C LEU A 65 -4.05 8.07 -5.59
N ASN A 66 -3.37 7.68 -4.50
CA ASN A 66 -2.88 6.32 -4.32
C ASN A 66 -4.01 5.28 -4.33
N GLY A 67 -5.21 5.65 -3.89
CA GLY A 67 -6.38 4.76 -3.90
C GLY A 67 -6.75 4.28 -5.30
N LEU A 68 -6.57 5.11 -6.33
CA LEU A 68 -6.84 4.72 -7.72
C LEU A 68 -5.94 3.57 -8.15
N SER A 69 -4.63 3.69 -7.88
CA SER A 69 -3.65 2.63 -8.18
C SER A 69 -3.93 1.34 -7.42
N VAL A 70 -4.31 1.45 -6.14
CA VAL A 70 -4.66 0.30 -5.31
C VAL A 70 -5.94 -0.40 -5.82
N ALA A 71 -6.97 0.36 -6.17
CA ALA A 71 -8.24 -0.17 -6.68
C ALA A 71 -8.06 -0.84 -8.06
N SER A 72 -7.34 -0.22 -8.99
CA SER A 72 -7.04 -0.82 -10.29
C SER A 72 -6.25 -2.12 -10.13
N ALA A 73 -5.26 -2.16 -9.24
CA ALA A 73 -4.52 -3.40 -8.97
C ALA A 73 -5.40 -4.47 -8.32
N ALA A 74 -6.31 -4.10 -7.42
CA ALA A 74 -7.26 -5.04 -6.84
C ALA A 74 -8.11 -5.72 -7.92
N GLN A 75 -8.57 -4.97 -8.93
CA GLN A 75 -9.30 -5.52 -10.07
C GLN A 75 -8.42 -6.43 -10.94
N ILE A 76 -7.21 -5.98 -11.30
CA ILE A 76 -6.27 -6.74 -12.17
C ILE A 76 -5.88 -8.08 -11.55
N TYR A 77 -5.66 -8.12 -10.24
CA TYR A 77 -5.22 -9.31 -9.51
C TYR A 77 -6.37 -10.04 -8.80
N ASN A 78 -7.63 -9.66 -9.06
CA ASN A 78 -8.84 -10.22 -8.48
C ASN A 78 -8.80 -10.34 -6.92
N LEU A 79 -8.37 -9.26 -6.27
CA LEU A 79 -8.20 -9.18 -4.81
C LEU A 79 -9.42 -8.51 -4.17
N ARG A 80 -9.90 -9.07 -3.06
CA ARG A 80 -10.94 -8.42 -2.25
C ARG A 80 -10.29 -7.35 -1.36
N PRO A 81 -11.04 -6.31 -0.95
CA PRO A 81 -10.53 -5.31 -0.01
C PRO A 81 -9.95 -5.88 1.28
N ALA A 82 -10.51 -6.99 1.78
CA ALA A 82 -10.04 -7.72 2.96
C ALA A 82 -8.65 -8.38 2.78
N ASP A 83 -8.23 -8.62 1.54
CA ASP A 83 -6.93 -9.21 1.18
C ASP A 83 -5.84 -8.13 0.98
N ILE A 84 -6.22 -6.84 1.11
CA ILE A 84 -5.34 -5.69 0.89
C ILE A 84 -4.80 -5.17 2.22
N TYR A 85 -3.47 -5.09 2.27
CA TYR A 85 -2.72 -4.46 3.35
C TYR A 85 -2.14 -3.15 2.84
N LEU A 86 -2.39 -2.06 3.56
CA LEU A 86 -1.84 -0.72 3.28
C LEU A 86 -0.71 -0.44 4.27
N VAL A 87 0.48 -0.11 3.77
CA VAL A 87 1.61 0.33 4.58
C VAL A 87 1.75 1.84 4.42
N HIS A 88 1.70 2.59 5.51
CA HIS A 88 1.70 4.06 5.47
C HIS A 88 2.29 4.65 6.76
N ASP A 89 2.78 5.88 6.76
CA ASP A 89 3.21 6.55 7.99
C ASP A 89 2.04 6.87 8.91
N ASP A 90 2.30 6.88 10.21
CA ASP A 90 1.36 7.39 11.22
C ASP A 90 2.02 8.56 11.94
N LEU A 91 1.49 9.77 11.69
CA LEU A 91 1.99 11.01 12.27
C LEU A 91 1.87 11.04 13.79
N ASP A 92 0.95 10.26 14.36
CA ASP A 92 0.66 10.28 15.80
C ASP A 92 1.58 9.34 16.61
N LYS A 93 2.47 8.57 15.96
CA LYS A 93 3.32 7.59 16.64
C LYS A 93 4.76 8.06 16.79
N ALA A 94 5.32 7.78 17.97
CA ALA A 94 6.76 7.90 18.20
C ALA A 94 7.53 6.96 17.27
N LEU A 95 8.64 7.46 16.70
CA LEU A 95 9.53 6.75 15.78
C LEU A 95 9.88 5.34 16.28
N GLY A 96 9.92 4.36 15.37
CA GLY A 96 10.32 2.98 15.66
C GLY A 96 9.19 2.07 16.17
N LYS A 97 7.95 2.59 16.30
CA LYS A 97 6.79 1.77 16.64
C LYS A 97 6.03 1.34 15.40
N VAL A 98 5.82 0.04 15.22
CA VAL A 98 4.94 -0.50 14.19
C VAL A 98 3.60 -0.89 14.82
N ALA A 99 2.49 -0.53 14.18
CA ALA A 99 1.18 -1.07 14.53
C ALA A 99 0.46 -1.64 13.32
N VAL A 100 -0.23 -2.75 13.55
CA VAL A 100 -1.16 -3.34 12.59
C VAL A 100 -2.58 -3.05 13.08
N LYS A 101 -3.40 -2.47 12.22
CA LYS A 101 -4.80 -2.17 12.50
C LYS A 101 -5.68 -2.79 11.43
N LEU A 102 -6.78 -3.41 11.85
CA LEU A 102 -7.81 -3.91 10.95
C LEU A 102 -8.88 -2.82 10.82
N GLY A 103 -9.03 -2.27 9.62
CA GLY A 103 -9.95 -1.17 9.35
C GLY A 103 -9.66 0.12 10.12
N GLY A 104 -10.65 1.01 10.17
CA GLY A 104 -10.58 2.34 10.78
C GLY A 104 -10.71 3.48 9.79
N SER A 105 -10.84 4.70 10.31
CA SER A 105 -10.87 5.93 9.50
C SER A 105 -9.47 6.33 9.05
N ALA A 106 -9.40 7.21 8.05
CA ALA A 106 -8.13 7.71 7.52
C ALA A 106 -7.28 8.50 8.53
N ARG A 107 -7.84 8.94 9.67
CA ARG A 107 -7.16 9.76 10.69
C ARG A 107 -6.32 10.92 10.11
N GLY A 108 -6.82 11.57 9.06
CA GLY A 108 -6.13 12.67 8.38
C GLY A 108 -5.12 12.25 7.31
N HIS A 109 -4.79 10.97 7.15
CA HIS A 109 -3.86 10.49 6.13
C HIS A 109 -4.52 10.43 4.74
N ASN A 110 -4.08 11.31 3.83
CA ASN A 110 -4.65 11.45 2.49
C ASN A 110 -4.62 10.17 1.65
N GLY A 111 -3.54 9.38 1.74
CA GLY A 111 -3.44 8.10 1.03
C GLY A 111 -4.44 7.05 1.50
N VAL A 112 -4.59 6.87 2.81
CA VAL A 112 -5.59 5.97 3.38
C VAL A 112 -7.01 6.44 3.02
N ARG A 113 -7.29 7.75 3.10
CA ARG A 113 -8.58 8.31 2.67
C ARG A 113 -8.87 7.98 1.19
N SER A 114 -7.87 8.15 0.33
CA SER A 114 -7.96 7.82 -1.09
C SER A 114 -8.28 6.34 -1.31
N CYS A 115 -7.57 5.44 -0.61
CA CYS A 115 -7.80 3.99 -0.72
C CYS A 115 -9.18 3.59 -0.22
N ILE A 116 -9.62 4.14 0.92
CA ILE A 116 -10.96 3.92 1.45
C ILE A 116 -12.00 4.33 0.40
N SER A 117 -11.91 5.54 -0.14
CA SER A 117 -12.86 6.03 -1.13
C SER A 117 -12.88 5.19 -2.42
N ALA A 118 -11.72 4.76 -2.91
CA ALA A 118 -11.61 4.02 -4.17
C ALA A 118 -12.01 2.54 -4.06
N LEU A 119 -11.93 1.95 -2.85
CA LEU A 119 -12.29 0.55 -2.59
C LEU A 119 -13.73 0.40 -2.07
N GLN A 120 -14.30 1.45 -1.45
CA GLN A 120 -15.68 1.47 -0.94
C GLN A 120 -16.76 1.68 -1.99
N SER A 121 -16.41 1.97 -3.24
CA SER A 121 -17.37 2.01 -4.35
C SER A 121 -18.12 0.69 -4.54
N ASN A 122 -17.69 -0.41 -3.89
CA ASN A 122 -18.30 -1.73 -4.05
C ASN A 122 -18.85 -2.41 -2.77
N VAL A 123 -18.51 -1.99 -1.53
CA VAL A 123 -19.04 -2.60 -0.26
C VAL A 123 -18.86 -1.66 0.96
N SER A 124 -19.78 -1.72 1.94
CA SER A 124 -19.77 -0.96 3.21
C SER A 124 -18.73 -1.46 4.25
N GLY A 125 -17.92 -0.54 4.81
CA GLY A 125 -16.98 -0.76 5.93
C GLY A 125 -15.48 -0.71 5.56
N PRO A 126 -14.56 -0.33 6.48
CA PRO A 126 -13.11 -0.31 6.20
C PRO A 126 -12.53 -1.73 6.28
N GLN A 127 -12.31 -2.36 5.13
CA GLN A 127 -11.88 -3.76 5.04
C GLN A 127 -10.36 -3.97 4.92
N CYS A 128 -9.59 -2.91 4.61
CA CYS A 128 -8.15 -3.03 4.47
C CYS A 128 -7.44 -3.05 5.84
N LYS A 129 -6.32 -3.77 5.90
CA LYS A 129 -5.46 -3.82 7.08
C LYS A 129 -4.37 -2.75 6.95
N GLY A 130 -4.37 -1.77 7.83
CA GLY A 130 -3.32 -0.76 7.92
C GLY A 130 -2.12 -1.30 8.69
N ILE A 131 -0.92 -1.07 8.16
CA ILE A 131 0.36 -1.30 8.84
C ILE A 131 1.06 0.04 8.86
N SER A 132 1.30 0.56 10.06
CA SER A 132 1.91 1.87 10.23
C SER A 132 3.26 1.74 10.92
N PRO A 133 4.37 1.84 10.18
CA PRO A 133 5.68 2.07 10.74
C PRO A 133 5.80 3.56 11.12
N ALA A 134 6.15 3.83 12.37
CA ALA A 134 6.47 5.16 12.86
C ALA A 134 7.92 5.55 12.57
#